data_AF-A0A916KA38-F1
#
_entry.id   AF-A0A916KA38-F1
#
_cell.length_a   1.000
_cell.length_b   1.000
_cell.length_c   1.000
_cell.angle_alpha   90.00
_cell.angle_beta   90.00
_cell.angle_gamma   90.00
#
_symmetry.space_group_name_H-M   'P 1'
#
loop_
_entity.id
_entity.type
_entity.pdbx_description
1 polymer ?
#
loop_
_entity_poly.entity_id
_entity_poly.type
_entity_poly.pdbx_seq_one_letter_code
_entity_poly.pdbx_strand_id
1 'polypeptide(L)'
;MSVQETEEAGVLAIGSGPMLLSLVKAWFESGASRLAVCVTGSQPADAAVLSQLGEDARRGGKEALLQIATASDGGERDWRTLVRPYSFVLYVSSSGDVEELRQLQHACAAEGKSMLPAVVLQGIGMAGPLLRPDGSGLWESAWRRLHSSVFPADETPRPCYESALALLSYMLVHEWQLVTAGAKEPNCVDACYVMELDAFTGSWHPVLPHPLASGLEAVRPAAFELGLEADLDPAEPEAWFAALQRLTSPVTGVFHAWEEADLIQLPLAQCLVQPVDPLAEGAAGLLPPLVRSGLTHEEARRESGLAGLEAYARRMLPLFFPERPASRLGHIGIGAGCTAAEAMGRGLVDCLSRMWNRRQASARRRASPIRCTQIEDARCRYYWQALQLTGGDPRIVSGEPLFGFPVLWVNSGSSWYGSVELHATLALRRSLQKALARTDAAASGPDIVSEPPEQAVAFGGVESLTHAALLRSAVRQLEHTGKRLELFDLRNESYLGTGPFVTYAVAIGEEGSP
;
A
#
# COMPACT_ATOMS: atom_id res chain seq x y z
N MET A 1 -49.61 8.60 25.90
CA MET A 1 -50.24 8.81 24.57
C MET A 1 -49.20 8.41 23.55
N SER A 2 -49.20 7.12 23.23
CA SER A 2 -49.60 6.61 21.90
C SER A 2 -48.62 7.06 20.83
N VAL A 3 -47.61 6.21 20.64
CA VAL A 3 -46.72 6.16 19.48
C VAL A 3 -47.60 6.23 18.23
N GLN A 4 -47.62 7.39 17.57
CA GLN A 4 -48.05 7.49 16.20
C GLN A 4 -46.86 7.07 15.34
N GLU A 5 -47.07 5.98 14.61
CA GLU A 5 -46.29 5.58 13.45
C GLU A 5 -46.15 6.79 12.51
N THR A 6 -44.99 7.44 12.52
CA THR A 6 -44.57 8.32 11.44
C THR A 6 -43.79 7.47 10.44
N GLU A 7 -44.38 7.34 9.25
CA GLU A 7 -43.79 6.84 8.02
C GLU A 7 -42.35 7.40 7.80
N GLU A 8 -41.50 6.53 7.25
CA GLU A 8 -40.08 6.68 6.91
C GLU A 8 -39.55 8.12 6.81
N ALA A 9 -38.69 8.51 7.76
CA ALA A 9 -37.95 9.75 7.67
C ALA A 9 -36.82 9.60 6.62
N GLY A 10 -36.98 10.31 5.50
CA GLY A 10 -35.92 10.53 4.53
C GLY A 10 -34.72 11.23 5.17
N VAL A 11 -33.53 10.81 4.76
CA VAL A 11 -32.18 11.37 5.01
C VAL A 11 -31.94 12.19 6.29
N LEU A 12 -30.98 11.73 7.09
CA LEU A 12 -30.46 12.45 8.25
C LEU A 12 -29.11 13.10 7.92
N ALA A 13 -28.99 14.42 8.07
CA ALA A 13 -27.72 15.14 8.06
C ALA A 13 -27.18 15.31 9.49
N ILE A 14 -25.91 15.00 9.69
CA ILE A 14 -25.21 15.09 10.98
C ILE A 14 -23.96 15.93 10.79
N GLY A 15 -23.70 16.88 11.68
CA GLY A 15 -22.48 17.66 11.58
C GLY A 15 -22.45 18.93 12.42
N SER A 16 -21.46 19.77 12.16
CA SER A 16 -21.24 21.01 12.91
C SER A 16 -20.70 22.15 12.05
N GLY A 17 -20.95 23.39 12.47
CA GLY A 17 -20.32 24.58 11.90
C GLY A 17 -20.74 24.91 10.46
N PRO A 18 -19.93 25.72 9.76
CA PRO A 18 -20.29 26.29 8.45
C PRO A 18 -20.57 25.23 7.37
N MET A 19 -19.90 24.07 7.41
CA MET A 19 -20.14 22.99 6.45
C MET A 19 -21.56 22.41 6.58
N LEU A 20 -22.11 22.30 7.80
CA LEU A 20 -23.49 21.85 7.98
C LEU A 20 -24.50 22.85 7.40
N LEU A 21 -24.25 24.15 7.59
CA LEU A 21 -25.10 25.20 7.00
C LEU A 21 -25.07 25.15 5.47
N SER A 22 -23.88 24.98 4.89
CA SER A 22 -23.69 24.79 3.44
C SER A 22 -24.43 23.56 2.91
N LEU A 23 -24.41 22.45 3.66
CA LEU A 23 -25.14 21.22 3.30
C LEU A 23 -26.65 21.44 3.27
N VAL A 24 -27.22 22.05 4.31
CA VAL A 24 -28.67 22.28 4.38
C VAL A 24 -29.12 23.25 3.28
N LYS A 25 -28.30 24.26 2.97
CA LYS A 25 -28.56 25.16 1.85
C LYS A 25 -28.54 24.42 0.51
N ALA A 26 -27.48 23.65 0.24
CA ALA A 26 -27.35 22.85 -0.98
C ALA A 26 -28.49 21.83 -1.13
N TRP A 27 -28.93 21.22 -0.03
CA TRP A 27 -30.06 20.30 0.00
C TRP A 27 -31.34 20.94 -0.54
N PHE A 28 -31.75 22.08 0.02
CA PHE A 28 -32.97 22.74 -0.43
C PHE A 28 -32.81 23.33 -1.83
N GLU A 29 -31.65 23.89 -2.16
CA GLU A 29 -31.36 24.41 -3.51
C GLU A 29 -31.45 23.31 -4.59
N SER A 30 -31.11 22.06 -4.26
CA SER A 30 -31.27 20.90 -5.14
C SER A 30 -32.72 20.47 -5.41
N GLY A 31 -33.68 21.02 -4.66
CA GLY A 31 -35.11 20.69 -4.77
C GLY A 31 -35.59 19.57 -3.85
N ALA A 32 -34.71 19.01 -3.02
CA ALA A 32 -35.09 18.03 -2.00
C ALA A 32 -35.88 18.68 -0.85
N SER A 33 -36.89 17.98 -0.34
CA SER A 33 -37.91 18.57 0.54
C SER A 33 -37.82 18.14 2.00
N ARG A 34 -37.38 16.91 2.30
CA ARG A 34 -37.37 16.39 3.68
C ARG A 34 -35.94 16.11 4.15
N LEU A 35 -35.51 16.77 5.22
CA LEU A 35 -34.20 16.58 5.83
C LEU A 35 -34.32 16.64 7.35
N ALA A 36 -33.86 15.60 8.04
CA ALA A 36 -33.58 15.72 9.47
C ALA A 36 -32.14 16.18 9.67
N VAL A 37 -31.89 17.01 10.68
CA VAL A 37 -30.57 17.53 11.02
C VAL A 37 -30.27 17.26 12.48
N CYS A 38 -29.11 16.67 12.75
CA CYS A 38 -28.55 16.54 14.09
C CYS A 38 -27.25 17.35 14.18
N VAL A 39 -27.23 18.33 15.09
CA VAL A 39 -26.05 19.17 15.29
C VAL A 39 -25.10 18.50 16.27
N THR A 40 -23.84 18.40 15.88
CA THR A 40 -22.73 17.94 16.71
C THR A 40 -21.90 19.14 17.15
N GLY A 41 -21.39 19.17 18.38
CA GLY A 41 -20.71 20.35 18.92
C GLY A 41 -21.61 21.46 19.52
N SER A 42 -20.99 22.37 20.25
CA SER A 42 -21.65 23.24 21.24
C SER A 42 -21.90 24.68 20.78
N GLN A 43 -21.96 24.98 19.47
CA GLN A 43 -22.15 26.37 19.02
C GLN A 43 -23.65 26.73 18.93
N PRO A 44 -24.16 27.61 19.82
CA PRO A 44 -25.59 27.94 19.86
C PRO A 44 -26.10 28.74 18.65
N ALA A 45 -25.20 29.32 17.85
CA ALA A 45 -25.55 30.07 16.65
C ALA A 45 -26.07 29.18 15.51
N ASP A 46 -25.68 27.90 15.47
CA ASP A 46 -26.01 27.00 14.36
C ASP A 46 -27.50 26.66 14.30
N ALA A 47 -28.15 26.44 15.45
CA ALA A 47 -29.56 26.04 15.50
C ALA A 47 -30.52 27.15 15.03
N ALA A 48 -30.22 28.41 15.35
CA ALA A 48 -31.03 29.56 14.92
C ALA A 48 -30.92 29.79 13.40
N VAL A 49 -29.70 29.71 12.86
CA VAL A 49 -29.45 29.86 11.42
C VAL A 49 -30.06 28.71 10.63
N LEU A 50 -29.98 27.48 11.13
CA LEU A 50 -30.63 26.31 10.53
C LEU A 50 -32.16 26.48 10.47
N SER A 51 -32.76 26.96 11.56
CA SER A 51 -34.21 27.22 11.61
C SER A 51 -34.62 28.26 10.55
N GLN A 52 -33.85 29.34 10.42
CA GLN A 52 -34.07 30.38 9.41
C GLN A 52 -33.99 29.81 7.97
N LEU A 53 -32.99 28.97 7.68
CA LEU A 53 -32.83 28.33 6.36
C LEU A 53 -34.05 27.44 6.01
N GLY A 54 -34.59 26.72 6.99
CA GLY A 54 -35.80 25.93 6.82
C GLY A 54 -37.04 26.80 6.52
N GLU A 55 -37.18 27.92 7.21
CA GLU A 55 -38.28 28.87 6.97
C GLU A 55 -38.17 29.57 5.60
N ASP A 56 -36.97 29.95 5.18
CA ASP A 56 -36.72 30.54 3.86
C ASP A 56 -37.07 29.55 2.74
N ALA A 57 -36.70 28.28 2.89
CA ALA A 57 -37.04 27.23 1.93
C ALA A 57 -38.57 27.00 1.81
N ARG A 58 -39.30 27.04 2.94
CA ARG A 58 -40.77 26.97 2.97
C ARG A 58 -41.41 28.17 2.28
N ARG A 59 -40.92 29.39 2.57
CA ARG A 59 -41.40 30.64 1.93
C ARG A 59 -41.16 30.63 0.41
N GLY A 60 -40.12 29.94 -0.05
CA GLY A 60 -39.83 29.72 -1.47
C GLY A 60 -40.73 28.68 -2.17
N GLY A 61 -41.75 28.14 -1.52
CA GLY A 61 -42.73 27.21 -2.12
C GLY A 61 -42.28 25.75 -2.18
N LYS A 62 -41.21 25.37 -1.48
CA LYS A 62 -40.78 23.97 -1.33
C LYS A 62 -41.50 23.37 -0.12
N GLU A 63 -41.93 22.11 -0.18
CA GLU A 63 -42.43 21.34 0.98
C GLU A 63 -41.29 21.02 1.98
N ALA A 64 -40.50 22.02 2.34
CA ALA A 64 -39.29 21.92 3.11
C ALA A 64 -39.64 21.56 4.57
N LEU A 65 -39.29 20.35 4.98
CA LEU A 65 -39.44 19.86 6.34
C LEU A 65 -38.03 19.64 6.93
N LEU A 66 -37.63 20.56 7.79
CA LEU A 66 -36.40 20.50 8.58
C LEU A 66 -36.74 20.10 10.02
N GLN A 67 -36.22 18.97 10.48
CA GLN A 67 -36.32 18.54 11.89
C GLN A 67 -34.96 18.68 12.55
N ILE A 68 -34.82 19.52 13.57
CA ILE A 68 -33.56 19.68 14.31
C ILE A 68 -33.63 18.79 15.55
N ALA A 69 -32.80 17.75 15.59
CA ALA A 69 -32.59 16.92 16.77
C ALA A 69 -31.42 17.50 17.59
N THR A 70 -31.72 18.01 18.79
CA THR A 70 -30.69 18.43 19.75
C THR A 70 -30.26 17.23 20.59
N ALA A 71 -28.96 16.93 20.61
CA ALA A 71 -28.44 15.93 21.53
C ALA A 71 -28.50 16.46 22.97
N SER A 72 -28.92 15.61 23.91
CA SER A 72 -28.88 15.95 25.34
C SER A 72 -27.42 15.99 25.82
N ASP A 73 -27.02 17.07 26.47
CA ASP A 73 -25.67 17.23 27.02
C ASP A 73 -25.39 16.20 28.13
N GLY A 74 -24.27 15.48 28.01
CA GLY A 74 -23.62 14.80 29.14
C GLY A 74 -23.59 13.28 29.17
N GLY A 75 -24.04 12.58 28.12
CA GLY A 75 -23.94 11.12 27.99
C GLY A 75 -23.32 10.66 26.66
N GLU A 76 -22.82 9.42 26.63
CA GLU A 76 -22.42 8.75 25.38
C GLU A 76 -23.63 8.72 24.44
N ARG A 77 -23.49 9.31 23.25
CA ARG A 77 -24.60 9.50 22.31
C ARG A 77 -24.98 8.14 21.72
N ASP A 78 -26.23 7.72 21.89
CA ASP A 78 -26.73 6.49 21.26
C ASP A 78 -26.97 6.70 19.75
N TRP A 79 -25.88 6.56 18.99
CA TRP A 79 -25.89 6.69 17.53
C TRP A 79 -26.84 5.71 16.86
N ARG A 80 -27.02 4.50 17.39
CA ARG A 80 -27.88 3.47 16.78
C ARG A 80 -29.34 3.89 16.81
N THR A 81 -29.80 4.37 17.96
CA THR A 81 -31.18 4.87 18.10
C THR A 81 -31.40 6.09 17.22
N LEU A 82 -30.39 6.96 17.06
CA LEU A 82 -30.48 8.14 16.20
C LEU A 82 -30.61 7.79 14.72
N VAL A 83 -29.81 6.85 14.18
CA VAL A 83 -29.78 6.55 12.74
C VAL A 83 -30.89 5.58 12.30
N ARG A 84 -31.41 4.75 13.22
CA ARG A 84 -32.42 3.72 12.92
C ARG A 84 -33.63 4.20 12.10
N PRO A 85 -34.24 5.38 12.35
CA PRO A 85 -35.43 5.83 11.63
C PRO A 85 -35.18 6.22 10.17
N TYR A 86 -33.92 6.41 9.78
CA TYR A 86 -33.55 7.00 8.49
C TYR A 86 -33.02 5.93 7.53
N SER A 87 -33.18 6.16 6.23
CA SER A 87 -32.65 5.26 5.18
C SER A 87 -31.23 5.64 4.73
N PHE A 88 -30.83 6.88 4.93
CA PHE A 88 -29.54 7.42 4.50
C PHE A 88 -29.03 8.46 5.50
N VAL A 89 -27.71 8.49 5.72
CA VAL A 89 -27.05 9.48 6.58
C VAL A 89 -26.03 10.29 5.78
N LEU A 90 -26.09 11.61 5.89
CA LEU A 90 -25.05 12.52 5.42
C LEU A 90 -24.28 13.02 6.63
N TYR A 91 -22.96 12.93 6.60
CA TYR A 91 -22.12 13.48 7.66
C TYR A 91 -21.23 14.58 7.13
N VAL A 92 -21.16 15.70 7.85
CA VAL A 92 -20.31 16.83 7.49
C VAL A 92 -19.56 17.37 8.69
N SER A 93 -18.25 17.58 8.55
CA SER A 93 -17.44 18.16 9.63
C SER A 93 -16.34 19.07 9.11
N SER A 94 -16.28 20.29 9.65
CA SER A 94 -15.15 21.20 9.44
C SER A 94 -14.02 21.01 10.47
N SER A 95 -14.30 20.37 11.61
CA SER A 95 -13.33 20.13 12.67
C SER A 95 -12.49 18.86 12.44
N GLY A 96 -12.97 17.96 11.59
CA GLY A 96 -12.26 16.71 11.29
C GLY A 96 -12.30 15.70 12.43
N ASP A 97 -13.37 15.68 13.23
CA ASP A 97 -13.53 14.69 14.30
C ASP A 97 -13.68 13.27 13.71
N VAL A 98 -12.56 12.55 13.67
CA VAL A 98 -12.47 11.19 13.11
C VAL A 98 -13.14 10.17 14.03
N GLU A 99 -13.19 10.42 15.34
CA GLU A 99 -13.76 9.47 16.30
C GLU A 99 -15.29 9.53 16.28
N GLU A 100 -15.87 10.73 16.20
CA GLU A 100 -17.32 10.90 15.94
C GLU A 100 -17.73 10.18 14.65
N LEU A 101 -16.98 10.40 13.56
CA LEU A 101 -17.24 9.77 12.27
C LEU A 101 -17.13 8.25 12.35
N ARG A 102 -16.12 7.71 13.04
CA ARG A 102 -15.93 6.26 13.25
C ARG A 102 -17.12 5.66 14.00
N GLN A 103 -17.55 6.26 15.11
CA GLN A 103 -18.67 5.75 15.91
C GLN A 103 -19.99 5.79 15.12
N LEU A 104 -20.23 6.87 14.38
CA LEU A 104 -21.40 7.00 13.52
C LEU A 104 -21.40 5.96 12.39
N GLN A 105 -20.27 5.74 11.71
CA GLN A 105 -20.17 4.71 10.68
C GLN A 105 -20.45 3.31 11.23
N HIS A 106 -19.94 2.97 12.42
CA HIS A 106 -20.24 1.69 13.07
C HIS A 106 -21.74 1.54 13.37
N ALA A 107 -22.41 2.60 13.83
CA ALA A 107 -23.85 2.57 14.07
C ALA A 107 -24.65 2.41 12.76
N CYS A 108 -24.25 3.11 11.69
CA CYS A 108 -24.86 2.98 10.37
C CYS A 108 -24.70 1.56 9.82
N ALA A 109 -23.48 1.00 9.84
CA ALA A 109 -23.23 -0.36 9.39
C ALA A 109 -24.05 -1.39 10.19
N ALA A 110 -24.12 -1.24 11.51
CA ALA A 110 -24.85 -2.16 12.38
C ALA A 110 -26.39 -2.07 12.26
N GLU A 111 -26.92 -0.97 11.72
CA GLU A 111 -28.35 -0.79 11.42
C GLU A 111 -28.64 -0.91 9.90
N GLY A 112 -27.66 -1.32 9.09
CA GLY A 112 -27.80 -1.51 7.64
C GLY A 112 -28.11 -0.22 6.87
N LYS A 113 -27.53 0.91 7.29
CA LYS A 113 -27.79 2.24 6.74
C LYS A 113 -26.67 2.68 5.81
N SER A 114 -27.04 3.26 4.67
CA SER A 114 -26.09 3.93 3.80
C SER A 114 -25.66 5.26 4.41
N MET A 115 -24.39 5.61 4.27
CA MET A 115 -23.86 6.87 4.78
C MET A 115 -22.81 7.47 3.86
N LEU A 116 -22.88 8.78 3.62
CA LEU A 116 -21.89 9.51 2.84
C LEU A 116 -21.27 10.64 3.68
N PRO A 117 -19.97 10.56 4.00
CA PRO A 117 -19.28 11.61 4.76
C PRO A 117 -18.67 12.66 3.83
N ALA A 118 -18.55 13.88 4.33
CA ALA A 118 -17.61 14.88 3.84
C ALA A 118 -16.93 15.61 5.00
N VAL A 119 -15.61 15.75 4.94
CA VAL A 119 -14.84 16.37 6.02
C VAL A 119 -13.83 17.35 5.45
N VAL A 120 -13.50 18.38 6.23
CA VAL A 120 -12.36 19.25 5.97
C VAL A 120 -11.25 18.90 6.95
N LEU A 121 -10.08 18.57 6.40
CA LEU A 121 -8.88 18.18 7.14
C LEU A 121 -7.70 19.00 6.63
N GLN A 122 -7.13 19.87 7.48
CA GLN A 122 -5.92 20.63 7.18
C GLN A 122 -5.96 21.37 5.81
N GLY A 123 -7.10 22.00 5.49
CA GLY A 123 -7.28 22.74 4.23
C GLY A 123 -7.62 21.88 3.01
N ILE A 124 -7.80 20.57 3.20
CA ILE A 124 -8.26 19.64 2.17
C ILE A 124 -9.71 19.22 2.47
N GLY A 125 -10.59 19.37 1.49
CA GLY A 125 -11.95 18.85 1.52
C GLY A 125 -11.97 17.42 0.99
N MET A 126 -12.64 16.53 1.71
CA MET A 126 -12.82 15.14 1.29
C MET A 126 -14.30 14.78 1.31
N ALA A 127 -14.77 13.96 0.37
CA ALA A 127 -16.07 13.32 0.47
C ALA A 127 -16.05 11.86 0.01
N GLY A 128 -16.91 11.05 0.60
CA GLY A 128 -16.90 9.61 0.42
C GLY A 128 -15.73 8.93 1.14
N PRO A 129 -15.57 7.60 0.99
CA PRO A 129 -16.44 6.73 0.20
C PRO A 129 -17.82 6.56 0.84
N LEU A 130 -18.76 6.07 0.04
CA LEU A 130 -20.10 5.69 0.46
C LEU A 130 -20.02 4.43 1.33
N LEU A 131 -20.39 4.55 2.59
CA LEU A 131 -20.67 3.39 3.43
C LEU A 131 -21.95 2.73 2.92
N ARG A 132 -21.84 1.49 2.47
CA ARG A 132 -22.97 0.68 2.01
C ARG A 132 -23.59 -0.12 3.17
N PRO A 133 -24.86 -0.56 3.06
CA PRO A 133 -25.53 -1.35 4.09
C PRO A 133 -24.83 -2.67 4.46
N ASP A 134 -23.98 -3.19 3.58
CA ASP A 134 -23.16 -4.39 3.81
C ASP A 134 -21.89 -4.11 4.64
N GLY A 135 -21.65 -2.86 5.02
CA GLY A 135 -20.49 -2.44 5.81
C GLY A 135 -19.23 -2.12 5.00
N SER A 136 -19.28 -2.20 3.67
CA SER A 136 -18.18 -1.76 2.80
C SER A 136 -18.16 -0.24 2.61
N GLY A 137 -17.03 0.31 2.14
CA GLY A 137 -16.87 1.76 1.96
C GLY A 137 -16.55 2.50 3.26
N LEU A 138 -15.64 1.94 4.06
CA LEU A 138 -15.21 2.52 5.32
C LEU A 138 -14.39 3.80 5.09
N TRP A 139 -14.73 4.87 5.84
CA TRP A 139 -13.97 6.12 5.81
C TRP A 139 -12.52 5.91 6.23
N GLU A 140 -12.30 5.03 7.22
CA GLU A 140 -10.95 4.75 7.73
C GLU A 140 -10.03 4.19 6.64
N SER A 141 -10.56 3.45 5.65
CA SER A 141 -9.77 3.04 4.48
C SER A 141 -9.32 4.24 3.66
N ALA A 142 -10.22 5.17 3.33
CA ALA A 142 -9.87 6.36 2.56
C ALA A 142 -8.89 7.26 3.31
N TRP A 143 -9.12 7.50 4.60
CA TRP A 143 -8.24 8.30 5.44
C TRP A 143 -6.81 7.74 5.50
N ARG A 144 -6.67 6.44 5.75
CA ARG A 144 -5.36 5.77 5.82
C ARG A 144 -4.71 5.57 4.45
N ARG A 145 -5.48 5.63 3.37
CA ARG A 145 -4.97 5.61 2.00
C ARG A 145 -4.56 6.98 1.51
N LEU A 146 -5.07 8.07 2.07
CA LEU A 146 -4.72 9.40 1.61
C LEU A 146 -3.25 9.71 1.91
N HIS A 147 -2.46 10.08 0.90
CA HIS A 147 -1.03 10.30 1.09
C HIS A 147 -0.78 11.63 1.80
N SER A 148 0.25 11.65 2.66
CA SER A 148 0.65 12.86 3.37
C SER A 148 1.05 14.01 2.42
N SER A 149 1.46 13.70 1.19
CA SER A 149 1.83 14.68 0.15
C SER A 149 0.65 15.52 -0.37
N VAL A 150 -0.58 15.11 -0.11
CA VAL A 150 -1.79 15.87 -0.47
C VAL A 150 -1.97 17.07 0.45
N PHE A 151 -1.46 16.98 1.68
CA PHE A 151 -1.58 18.05 2.66
C PHE A 151 -0.55 19.14 2.38
N PRO A 152 -0.93 20.42 2.54
CA PRO A 152 0.03 21.50 2.44
C PRO A 152 1.17 21.33 3.46
N ALA A 153 2.39 21.69 3.05
CA ALA A 153 3.57 21.59 3.94
C ALA A 153 3.50 22.51 5.17
N ASP A 154 2.66 23.55 5.12
CA ASP A 154 2.48 24.51 6.22
C ASP A 154 1.30 24.10 7.11
N GLU A 155 1.59 23.74 8.36
CA GLU A 155 0.60 23.34 9.39
C GLU A 155 -0.29 24.50 9.89
N THR A 156 -0.20 25.69 9.30
CA THR A 156 -1.01 26.83 9.74
C THR A 156 -2.50 26.59 9.43
N PRO A 157 -3.41 26.79 10.40
CA PRO A 157 -4.84 26.67 10.17
C PRO A 157 -5.27 27.61 9.03
N ARG A 158 -5.66 27.02 7.90
CA ARG A 158 -6.15 27.81 6.76
C ARG A 158 -7.60 28.20 6.97
N PRO A 159 -7.98 29.45 6.66
CA PRO A 159 -9.37 29.85 6.69
C PRO A 159 -10.16 29.00 5.71
N CYS A 160 -11.26 28.41 6.18
CA CYS A 160 -12.14 27.66 5.29
C CYS A 160 -13.06 28.63 4.55
N TYR A 161 -12.97 28.68 3.21
CA TYR A 161 -13.80 29.55 2.40
C TYR A 161 -15.23 29.00 2.26
N GLU A 162 -16.24 29.85 2.51
CA GLU A 162 -17.65 29.47 2.40
C GLU A 162 -18.01 28.89 1.03
N SER A 163 -17.42 29.41 -0.05
CA SER A 163 -17.63 28.90 -1.40
C SER A 163 -17.08 27.49 -1.60
N ALA A 164 -15.96 27.16 -0.94
CA ALA A 164 -15.36 25.84 -1.03
C ALA A 164 -16.21 24.81 -0.26
N LEU A 165 -16.70 25.18 0.92
CA LEU A 165 -17.67 24.38 1.69
C LEU A 165 -18.98 24.17 0.93
N ALA A 166 -19.48 25.21 0.25
CA ALA A 166 -20.66 25.10 -0.60
C ALA A 166 -20.43 24.10 -1.75
N LEU A 167 -19.30 24.19 -2.45
CA LEU A 167 -18.97 23.26 -3.54
C LEU A 167 -18.91 21.81 -3.06
N LEU A 168 -18.23 21.55 -1.94
CA LEU A 168 -18.14 20.21 -1.35
C LEU A 168 -19.52 19.69 -0.91
N SER A 169 -20.36 20.56 -0.35
CA SER A 169 -21.74 20.25 0.05
C SER A 169 -22.64 19.93 -1.15
N TYR A 170 -22.56 20.72 -2.22
CA TYR A 170 -23.29 20.46 -3.46
C TYR A 170 -22.91 19.13 -4.10
N MET A 171 -21.62 18.81 -4.12
CA MET A 171 -21.14 17.52 -4.62
C MET A 171 -21.67 16.36 -3.76
N LEU A 172 -21.68 16.50 -2.42
CA LEU A 172 -22.23 15.50 -1.52
C LEU A 172 -23.72 15.23 -1.79
N VAL A 173 -24.52 16.29 -1.95
CA VAL A 173 -25.96 16.17 -2.29
C VAL A 173 -26.15 15.55 -3.67
N HIS A 174 -25.32 15.92 -4.64
CA HIS A 174 -25.38 15.36 -5.99
C HIS A 174 -25.10 13.85 -6.00
N GLU A 175 -24.04 13.39 -5.33
CA GLU A 175 -23.73 11.96 -5.23
C GLU A 175 -24.84 11.19 -4.50
N TRP A 176 -25.40 11.76 -3.42
CA TRP A 176 -26.57 11.19 -2.75
C TRP A 176 -27.77 11.02 -3.70
N GLN A 177 -28.06 12.00 -4.55
CA GLN A 177 -29.13 11.90 -5.56
C GLN A 177 -28.86 10.78 -6.56
N LEU A 178 -27.61 10.60 -7.01
CA LEU A 178 -27.24 9.50 -7.90
C LEU A 178 -27.47 8.13 -7.23
N VAL A 179 -27.02 7.98 -5.98
CA VAL A 179 -27.20 6.73 -5.20
C VAL A 179 -28.69 6.40 -5.04
N THR A 180 -29.52 7.38 -4.69
CA THR A 180 -30.94 7.16 -4.41
C THR A 180 -31.81 7.03 -5.66
N ALA A 181 -31.42 7.67 -6.77
CA ALA A 181 -32.11 7.53 -8.05
C ALA A 181 -31.83 6.18 -8.73
N GLY A 182 -30.83 5.41 -8.26
CA GLY A 182 -30.41 4.15 -8.89
C GLY A 182 -29.92 4.32 -10.33
N ALA A 183 -29.53 5.54 -10.71
CA ALA A 183 -29.18 5.92 -12.08
C ALA A 183 -27.69 6.26 -12.16
N LYS A 184 -26.95 5.54 -13.03
CA LYS A 184 -25.47 5.52 -13.13
C LYS A 184 -24.80 5.08 -11.83
N GLU A 185 -23.67 4.39 -11.94
CA GLU A 185 -22.87 4.08 -10.75
C GLU A 185 -22.32 5.41 -10.19
N PRO A 186 -22.67 5.77 -8.94
CA PRO A 186 -22.15 6.98 -8.32
C PRO A 186 -20.64 6.83 -8.12
N ASN A 187 -19.89 7.92 -8.25
CA ASN A 187 -18.44 7.86 -8.13
C ASN A 187 -18.03 7.45 -6.71
N CYS A 188 -18.84 7.82 -5.71
CA CYS A 188 -18.53 7.60 -4.31
C CYS A 188 -18.52 6.14 -3.82
N VAL A 189 -18.88 5.14 -4.63
CA VAL A 189 -18.97 3.73 -4.15
C VAL A 189 -17.64 3.21 -3.62
N ASP A 190 -16.57 3.33 -4.42
CA ASP A 190 -15.22 2.87 -4.09
C ASP A 190 -14.18 3.97 -4.32
N ALA A 191 -14.60 5.24 -4.24
CA ALA A 191 -13.72 6.39 -4.40
C ALA A 191 -14.05 7.49 -3.40
N CYS A 192 -13.05 8.32 -3.12
CA CYS A 192 -13.23 9.56 -2.39
C CYS A 192 -12.91 10.75 -3.30
N TYR A 193 -13.72 11.80 -3.19
CA TYR A 193 -13.40 13.09 -3.78
C TYR A 193 -12.42 13.80 -2.86
N VAL A 194 -11.33 14.33 -3.43
CA VAL A 194 -10.31 15.10 -2.69
C VAL A 194 -10.18 16.45 -3.37
N MET A 195 -10.26 17.52 -2.57
CA MET A 195 -10.28 18.90 -3.04
C MET A 195 -9.34 19.80 -2.25
N GLU A 196 -8.50 20.54 -2.95
CA GLU A 196 -7.74 21.64 -2.37
C GLU A 196 -8.67 22.87 -2.24
N LEU A 197 -8.96 23.29 -1.00
CA LEU A 197 -9.97 24.31 -0.75
C LEU A 197 -9.56 25.71 -1.23
N ASP A 198 -8.26 25.99 -1.32
CA ASP A 198 -7.73 27.28 -1.76
C ASP A 198 -7.74 27.40 -3.29
N ALA A 199 -7.44 26.29 -3.99
CA ALA A 199 -7.37 26.25 -5.45
C ALA A 199 -8.70 25.91 -6.11
N PHE A 200 -9.69 25.42 -5.36
CA PHE A 200 -10.96 24.89 -5.86
C PHE A 200 -10.77 23.76 -6.89
N THR A 201 -9.68 23.03 -6.78
CA THR A 201 -9.35 21.88 -7.63
C THR A 201 -9.62 20.60 -6.88
N GLY A 202 -10.33 19.66 -7.50
CA GLY A 202 -10.58 18.36 -6.88
C GLY A 202 -11.01 17.30 -7.87
N SER A 203 -10.76 16.05 -7.52
CA SER A 203 -11.03 14.88 -8.34
C SER A 203 -11.42 13.67 -7.51
N TRP A 204 -12.05 12.70 -8.16
CA TRP A 204 -12.34 11.40 -7.56
C TRP A 204 -11.11 10.49 -7.62
N HIS A 205 -10.81 9.84 -6.50
CA HIS A 205 -9.69 8.93 -6.37
C HIS A 205 -10.18 7.58 -5.86
N PRO A 206 -9.93 6.47 -6.60
CA PRO A 206 -10.26 5.14 -6.12
C PRO A 206 -9.62 4.86 -4.75
N VAL A 207 -10.36 4.20 -3.88
CA VAL A 207 -9.93 3.84 -2.54
C VAL A 207 -9.91 2.32 -2.43
N LEU A 208 -8.70 1.77 -2.29
CA LEU A 208 -8.54 0.37 -1.95
C LEU A 208 -8.80 0.18 -0.46
N PRO A 209 -9.44 -0.94 -0.04
CA PRO A 209 -9.58 -1.25 1.37
C PRO A 209 -8.23 -1.21 2.08
N HIS A 210 -8.18 -0.70 3.30
CA HIS A 210 -6.96 -0.62 4.08
C HIS A 210 -6.88 -1.78 5.09
N PRO A 211 -5.71 -2.44 5.27
CA PRO A 211 -5.58 -3.60 6.16
C PRO A 211 -6.00 -3.32 7.61
N LEU A 212 -5.67 -2.14 8.15
CA LEU A 212 -6.06 -1.75 9.51
C LEU A 212 -7.55 -1.40 9.67
N ALA A 213 -8.25 -1.11 8.56
CA ALA A 213 -9.68 -0.79 8.58
C ALA A 213 -10.55 -2.01 8.29
N SER A 214 -10.11 -2.86 7.36
CA SER A 214 -10.86 -4.01 6.84
C SER A 214 -10.54 -5.31 7.58
N GLY A 215 -9.52 -5.28 8.45
CA GLY A 215 -8.98 -6.45 9.11
C GLY A 215 -7.87 -7.12 8.29
N LEU A 216 -6.89 -7.67 9.02
CA LEU A 216 -5.85 -8.52 8.47
C LEU A 216 -6.22 -9.97 8.67
N GLU A 217 -6.13 -10.77 7.61
CA GLU A 217 -6.26 -12.22 7.75
C GLU A 217 -5.11 -12.79 8.58
N ALA A 218 -5.42 -13.82 9.36
CA ALA A 218 -4.42 -14.53 10.15
C ALA A 218 -3.40 -15.19 9.21
N VAL A 219 -2.12 -14.95 9.46
CA VAL A 219 -1.01 -15.55 8.72
C VAL A 219 -1.04 -17.06 8.89
N ARG A 220 -0.99 -17.79 7.78
CA ARG A 220 -1.03 -19.25 7.78
C ARG A 220 0.35 -19.82 7.46
N PRO A 221 0.86 -20.79 8.25
CA PRO A 221 1.99 -21.60 7.82
C PRO A 221 1.67 -22.25 6.48
N ALA A 222 2.55 -22.08 5.49
CA ALA A 222 2.38 -22.65 4.16
C ALA A 222 3.20 -23.93 4.04
N ALA A 223 2.59 -25.00 3.53
CA ALA A 223 3.32 -26.21 3.17
C ALA A 223 4.07 -25.99 1.86
N PHE A 224 5.34 -26.39 1.82
CA PHE A 224 6.22 -26.22 0.67
C PHE A 224 5.67 -26.86 -0.61
N GLU A 225 5.24 -28.13 -0.53
CA GLU A 225 4.75 -28.92 -1.66
C GLU A 225 3.48 -28.31 -2.29
N LEU A 226 2.51 -27.88 -1.46
CA LEU A 226 1.23 -27.33 -1.92
C LEU A 226 1.38 -26.01 -2.68
N GLY A 227 2.41 -25.22 -2.38
CA GLY A 227 2.69 -23.98 -3.09
C GLY A 227 3.29 -24.19 -4.49
N LEU A 228 3.96 -25.31 -4.72
CA LEU A 228 4.64 -25.62 -5.98
C LEU A 228 3.71 -26.27 -7.01
N GLU A 229 2.69 -27.01 -6.57
CA GLU A 229 1.71 -27.68 -7.45
C GLU A 229 0.76 -26.69 -8.15
N ALA A 230 0.62 -25.47 -7.61
CA ALA A 230 -0.19 -24.40 -8.17
C ALA A 230 0.57 -23.48 -9.14
N ASP A 231 1.74 -23.90 -9.66
CA ASP A 231 2.47 -23.22 -10.75
C ASP A 231 1.61 -23.24 -12.03
N LEU A 232 0.63 -22.34 -12.07
CA LEU A 232 0.01 -21.85 -13.29
C LEU A 232 1.05 -21.04 -14.07
N ASP A 233 0.82 -20.92 -15.37
CA ASP A 233 1.67 -20.10 -16.24
C ASP A 233 1.88 -18.71 -15.64
N PRO A 234 3.09 -18.13 -15.77
CA PRO A 234 3.36 -16.79 -15.28
C PRO A 234 2.29 -15.82 -15.77
N ALA A 235 1.78 -14.98 -14.88
CA ALA A 235 0.78 -13.98 -15.27
C ALA A 235 1.28 -13.16 -16.47
N GLU A 236 0.43 -13.03 -17.49
CA GLU A 236 0.72 -12.28 -18.71
C GLU A 236 1.18 -10.84 -18.40
N PRO A 237 2.09 -10.27 -19.20
CA PRO A 237 2.58 -8.91 -19.05
C PRO A 237 1.49 -7.86 -18.78
N GLU A 238 0.41 -7.92 -19.54
CA GLU A 238 -0.71 -7.00 -19.45
C GLU A 238 -1.45 -7.12 -18.10
N ALA A 239 -1.57 -8.35 -17.57
CA ALA A 239 -2.30 -8.61 -16.34
C ALA A 239 -1.57 -8.06 -15.12
N TRP A 240 -0.25 -8.31 -15.02
CA TRP A 240 0.53 -7.78 -13.91
C TRP A 240 0.75 -6.27 -14.03
N PHE A 241 0.91 -5.74 -15.25
CA PHE A 241 1.07 -4.31 -15.48
C PHE A 241 -0.19 -3.54 -15.06
N ALA A 242 -1.37 -3.98 -15.51
CA ALA A 242 -2.64 -3.37 -15.14
C ALA A 242 -2.90 -3.46 -13.62
N ALA A 243 -2.49 -4.55 -12.97
CA ALA A 243 -2.61 -4.69 -11.53
C ALA A 243 -1.75 -3.65 -10.79
N LEU A 244 -0.48 -3.46 -11.16
CA LEU A 244 0.37 -2.43 -10.53
C LEU A 244 -0.12 -1.00 -10.82
N GLN A 245 -0.66 -0.74 -12.01
CA GLN A 245 -1.29 0.55 -12.32
C GLN A 245 -2.45 0.87 -11.37
N ARG A 246 -3.32 -0.11 -11.09
CA ARG A 246 -4.42 0.08 -10.13
C ARG A 246 -3.94 0.37 -8.70
N LEU A 247 -2.75 -0.14 -8.34
CA LEU A 247 -2.14 0.12 -7.04
C LEU A 247 -1.43 1.49 -6.97
N THR A 248 -1.28 2.19 -8.09
CA THR A 248 -0.48 3.42 -8.17
C THR A 248 -1.38 4.66 -8.26
N SER A 249 -1.25 5.54 -7.29
CA SER A 249 -1.91 6.85 -7.27
C SER A 249 -1.13 7.76 -6.33
N PRO A 250 -0.80 9.01 -6.72
CA PRO A 250 -0.10 9.92 -5.84
C PRO A 250 -0.95 10.40 -4.65
N VAL A 251 -2.25 10.09 -4.66
CA VAL A 251 -3.24 10.52 -3.66
C VAL A 251 -3.69 9.36 -2.75
N THR A 252 -4.04 8.20 -3.31
CA THR A 252 -4.70 7.10 -2.56
C THR A 252 -4.08 5.70 -2.78
N GLY A 253 -2.95 5.62 -3.49
CA GLY A 253 -2.37 4.36 -3.95
C GLY A 253 -1.73 3.54 -2.82
N VAL A 254 -1.44 2.27 -3.11
CA VAL A 254 -0.41 1.53 -2.36
C VAL A 254 0.97 2.09 -2.74
N PHE A 255 1.13 2.50 -4.01
CA PHE A 255 2.28 3.20 -4.52
C PHE A 255 1.93 4.67 -4.79
N HIS A 256 2.73 5.57 -4.24
CA HIS A 256 2.69 6.99 -4.59
C HIS A 256 3.25 7.23 -5.99
N ALA A 257 4.33 6.53 -6.34
CA ALA A 257 4.94 6.59 -7.65
C ALA A 257 5.35 5.19 -8.12
N TRP A 258 5.18 4.92 -9.40
CA TRP A 258 5.70 3.75 -10.09
C TRP A 258 5.96 4.10 -11.56
N GLU A 259 7.18 4.54 -11.83
CA GLU A 259 7.54 5.19 -13.09
C GLU A 259 9.05 5.16 -13.35
N GLU A 260 9.46 5.57 -14.54
CA GLU A 260 10.88 5.70 -14.88
C GLU A 260 11.51 6.95 -14.26
N ALA A 261 10.69 7.99 -13.97
CA ALA A 261 11.12 9.29 -13.46
C ALA A 261 12.31 9.86 -14.26
N ASP A 262 13.14 10.69 -13.62
CA ASP A 262 14.37 11.23 -14.20
C ASP A 262 15.56 10.26 -14.07
N LEU A 263 15.31 8.95 -14.00
CA LEU A 263 16.37 7.95 -13.84
C LEU A 263 17.17 7.71 -15.13
N ILE A 264 18.44 7.36 -14.96
CA ILE A 264 19.33 7.03 -16.08
C ILE A 264 18.92 5.66 -16.64
N GLN A 265 18.48 5.63 -17.89
CA GLN A 265 17.96 4.42 -18.56
C GLN A 265 19.03 3.58 -19.29
N LEU A 266 20.32 3.91 -19.09
CA LEU A 266 21.45 3.21 -19.71
C LEU A 266 22.56 2.92 -18.70
N PRO A 267 23.24 1.76 -18.80
CA PRO A 267 22.99 0.67 -19.76
C PRO A 267 21.84 -0.25 -19.34
N LEU A 268 21.19 0.02 -18.22
CA LEU A 268 20.03 -0.74 -17.74
C LEU A 268 18.83 0.18 -17.71
N ALA A 269 17.67 -0.33 -18.13
CA ALA A 269 16.41 0.32 -17.84
C ALA A 269 16.20 0.37 -16.32
N GLN A 270 15.65 1.47 -15.83
CA GLN A 270 15.40 1.68 -14.41
C GLN A 270 13.98 2.17 -14.17
N CYS A 271 13.36 1.64 -13.12
CA CYS A 271 12.05 2.07 -12.67
C CYS A 271 12.08 2.29 -11.15
N LEU A 272 11.53 3.42 -10.74
CA LEU A 272 11.28 3.78 -9.36
C LEU A 272 9.92 3.24 -8.94
N VAL A 273 9.84 2.73 -7.71
CA VAL A 273 8.59 2.56 -6.98
C VAL A 273 8.71 3.27 -5.64
N GLN A 274 7.66 3.92 -5.19
CA GLN A 274 7.58 4.50 -3.85
C GLN A 274 6.29 4.05 -3.16
N PRO A 275 6.35 3.00 -2.33
CA PRO A 275 5.22 2.56 -1.54
C PRO A 275 4.92 3.50 -0.38
N VAL A 276 3.68 3.47 0.11
CA VAL A 276 3.29 4.17 1.33
C VAL A 276 3.52 3.31 2.58
N ASP A 277 3.53 3.95 3.75
CA ASP A 277 3.59 3.28 5.05
C ASP A 277 2.17 2.85 5.48
N PRO A 278 1.83 1.55 5.44
CA PRO A 278 0.53 1.05 5.88
C PRO A 278 0.25 1.22 7.37
N LEU A 279 1.26 1.52 8.19
CA LEU A 279 1.14 1.62 9.63
C LEU A 279 1.17 3.07 10.13
N ALA A 280 1.04 4.05 9.24
CA ALA A 280 0.85 5.43 9.64
C ALA A 280 -0.44 5.59 10.47
N GLU A 281 -0.40 6.42 11.52
CA GLU A 281 -1.56 6.65 12.39
C GLU A 281 -2.67 7.48 11.71
N GLY A 282 -2.28 8.32 10.74
CA GLY A 282 -3.19 9.15 9.95
C GLY A 282 -3.01 8.94 8.44
N ALA A 283 -2.90 10.04 7.70
CA ALA A 283 -2.53 10.03 6.29
C ALA A 283 -1.25 9.19 6.05
N ALA A 284 -1.23 8.46 4.95
CA ALA A 284 -0.17 7.54 4.60
C ALA A 284 1.15 8.29 4.36
N GLY A 285 2.12 8.08 5.25
CA GLY A 285 3.49 8.52 5.02
C GLY A 285 4.12 7.76 3.86
N LEU A 286 5.20 8.29 3.27
CA LEU A 286 5.90 7.63 2.17
C LEU A 286 7.07 6.79 2.71
N LEU A 287 7.16 5.54 2.27
CA LEU A 287 8.38 4.75 2.48
C LEU A 287 9.50 5.28 1.55
N PRO A 288 10.78 4.96 1.85
CA PRO A 288 11.88 5.33 0.98
C PRO A 288 11.66 4.81 -0.46
N PRO A 289 11.93 5.62 -1.50
CA PRO A 289 11.81 5.17 -2.87
C PRO A 289 12.81 4.06 -3.16
N LEU A 290 12.39 3.10 -3.98
CA LEU A 290 13.18 1.96 -4.41
C LEU A 290 13.38 2.02 -5.91
N VAL A 291 14.63 1.92 -6.35
CA VAL A 291 14.96 1.77 -7.76
C VAL A 291 15.30 0.32 -8.05
N ARG A 292 14.68 -0.22 -9.10
CA ARG A 292 15.04 -1.52 -9.66
C ARG A 292 15.42 -1.35 -11.12
N SER A 293 16.35 -2.18 -11.56
CA SER A 293 16.84 -2.19 -12.92
C SER A 293 16.53 -3.51 -13.60
N GLY A 294 16.45 -3.46 -14.92
CA GLY A 294 16.23 -4.61 -15.79
C GLY A 294 17.03 -4.45 -17.08
N LEU A 295 17.12 -5.53 -17.86
CA LEU A 295 17.66 -5.41 -19.21
C LEU A 295 16.68 -4.64 -20.11
N THR A 296 15.38 -4.76 -19.84
CA THR A 296 14.29 -4.07 -20.55
C THR A 296 13.47 -3.21 -19.58
N HIS A 297 12.72 -2.25 -20.13
CA HIS A 297 11.76 -1.44 -19.36
C HIS A 297 10.69 -2.30 -18.68
N GLU A 298 10.21 -3.33 -19.36
CA GLU A 298 9.24 -4.28 -18.81
C GLU A 298 9.77 -4.96 -17.55
N GLU A 299 11.01 -5.47 -17.60
CA GLU A 299 11.66 -6.09 -16.45
C GLU A 299 11.87 -5.09 -15.31
N ALA A 300 12.36 -3.88 -15.62
CA ALA A 300 12.60 -2.86 -14.61
C ALA A 300 11.31 -2.48 -13.87
N ARG A 301 10.21 -2.31 -14.61
CA ARG A 301 8.88 -2.00 -14.08
C ARG A 301 8.31 -3.14 -13.25
N ARG A 302 8.42 -4.38 -13.73
CA ARG A 302 7.98 -5.55 -12.99
C ARG A 302 8.74 -5.70 -11.68
N GLU A 303 10.07 -5.63 -11.74
CA GLU A 303 10.91 -5.79 -10.56
C GLU A 303 10.72 -4.66 -9.54
N SER A 304 10.53 -3.42 -9.99
CA SER A 304 10.20 -2.30 -9.10
C SER A 304 8.84 -2.52 -8.45
N GLY A 305 7.80 -2.85 -9.21
CA GLY A 305 6.46 -3.09 -8.67
C GLY A 305 6.43 -4.19 -7.61
N LEU A 306 7.05 -5.33 -7.89
CA LEU A 306 7.14 -6.42 -6.92
C LEU A 306 7.97 -6.03 -5.67
N ALA A 307 9.08 -5.30 -5.85
CA ALA A 307 9.85 -4.77 -4.72
C ALA A 307 9.05 -3.77 -3.87
N GLY A 308 8.12 -3.03 -4.48
CA GLY A 308 7.19 -2.15 -3.79
C GLY A 308 6.22 -2.94 -2.90
N LEU A 309 5.63 -4.02 -3.43
CA LEU A 309 4.78 -4.93 -2.65
C LEU A 309 5.54 -5.55 -1.47
N GLU A 310 6.78 -5.99 -1.69
CA GLU A 310 7.63 -6.53 -0.63
C GLU A 310 7.92 -5.53 0.48
N ALA A 311 8.21 -4.27 0.12
CA ALA A 311 8.46 -3.22 1.09
C ALA A 311 7.19 -2.85 1.88
N TYR A 312 6.05 -2.79 1.21
CA TYR A 312 4.74 -2.57 1.84
C TYR A 312 4.40 -3.69 2.83
N ALA A 313 4.51 -4.96 2.40
CA ALA A 313 4.27 -6.12 3.26
C ALA A 313 5.27 -6.21 4.42
N ARG A 314 6.54 -5.88 4.17
CA ARG A 314 7.57 -5.85 5.21
C ARG A 314 7.23 -4.88 6.33
N ARG A 315 6.68 -3.71 6.00
CA ARG A 315 6.29 -2.72 7.01
C ARG A 315 5.22 -3.27 7.96
N MET A 316 4.38 -4.18 7.48
CA MET A 316 3.32 -4.86 8.25
C MET A 316 3.77 -6.10 9.03
N LEU A 317 5.06 -6.50 8.98
CA LEU A 317 5.56 -7.66 9.73
C LEU A 317 5.18 -7.68 11.22
N PRO A 318 5.18 -6.55 11.96
CA PRO A 318 4.74 -6.53 13.35
C PRO A 318 3.28 -6.93 13.56
N LEU A 319 2.40 -6.70 12.57
CA LEU A 319 1.00 -7.13 12.62
C LEU A 319 0.84 -8.61 12.29
N PHE A 320 1.65 -9.10 11.36
CA PHE A 320 1.67 -10.50 10.95
C PHE A 320 2.22 -11.43 12.03
N PHE A 321 3.16 -10.95 12.83
CA PHE A 321 3.85 -11.75 13.85
C PHE A 321 4.01 -10.96 15.17
N PRO A 322 2.90 -10.65 15.87
CA PRO A 322 2.92 -9.80 17.07
C PRO A 322 3.75 -10.41 18.21
N GLU A 323 3.80 -11.74 18.30
CA GLU A 323 4.55 -12.46 19.33
C GLU A 323 6.06 -12.57 19.06
N ARG A 324 6.54 -12.16 17.88
CA ARG A 324 7.96 -12.25 17.52
C ARG A 324 8.67 -10.94 17.86
N PRO A 325 9.79 -10.97 18.62
CA PRO A 325 10.54 -9.77 18.92
C PRO A 325 11.15 -9.15 17.65
N ALA A 326 11.32 -7.83 17.64
CA ALA A 326 11.84 -7.07 16.49
C ALA A 326 13.18 -7.61 15.95
N SER A 327 14.04 -8.14 16.83
CA SER A 327 15.31 -8.78 16.45
C SER A 327 15.12 -9.98 15.51
N ARG A 328 14.08 -10.80 15.78
CA ARG A 328 13.70 -11.97 14.97
C ARG A 328 12.95 -11.57 13.70
N LEU A 329 12.11 -10.54 13.75
CA LEU A 329 11.42 -10.02 12.56
C LEU A 329 12.40 -9.57 11.47
N GLY A 330 13.54 -9.00 11.86
CA GLY A 330 14.55 -8.57 10.89
C GLY A 330 15.29 -9.70 10.16
N HIS A 331 15.04 -10.97 10.52
CA HIS A 331 15.50 -12.15 9.79
C HIS A 331 14.46 -12.72 8.82
N ILE A 332 13.22 -12.23 8.87
CA ILE A 332 12.18 -12.68 7.96
C ILE A 332 12.39 -11.99 6.61
N GLY A 333 12.55 -12.80 5.58
CA GLY A 333 12.53 -12.37 4.20
C GLY A 333 11.10 -12.21 3.69
N ILE A 334 10.89 -11.25 2.79
CA ILE A 334 9.59 -11.04 2.14
C ILE A 334 9.81 -11.11 0.64
N GLY A 335 8.97 -11.90 -0.03
CA GLY A 335 8.98 -12.00 -1.48
C GLY A 335 7.58 -11.89 -2.05
N ALA A 336 7.45 -11.07 -3.10
CA ALA A 336 6.26 -11.01 -3.94
C ALA A 336 6.57 -11.66 -5.30
N GLY A 337 5.59 -12.25 -5.96
CA GLY A 337 5.81 -12.87 -7.27
C GLY A 337 4.50 -13.14 -8.00
N CYS A 338 4.60 -13.46 -9.29
CA CYS A 338 3.45 -13.90 -10.08
C CYS A 338 3.11 -15.38 -9.84
N THR A 339 4.06 -16.14 -9.28
CA THR A 339 3.82 -17.51 -8.79
C THR A 339 4.31 -17.65 -7.35
N ALA A 340 3.81 -18.67 -6.66
CA ALA A 340 4.23 -18.97 -5.30
C ALA A 340 5.73 -19.32 -5.25
N ALA A 341 6.23 -20.09 -6.22
CA ALA A 341 7.65 -20.46 -6.28
C ALA A 341 8.56 -19.22 -6.42
N GLU A 342 8.17 -18.24 -7.25
CA GLU A 342 8.90 -16.98 -7.38
C GLU A 342 8.86 -16.18 -6.08
N ALA A 343 7.68 -15.99 -5.48
CA ALA A 343 7.52 -15.24 -4.25
C ALA A 343 8.32 -15.86 -3.08
N MET A 344 8.24 -17.18 -2.91
CA MET A 344 9.03 -17.90 -1.92
C MET A 344 10.54 -17.81 -2.18
N GLY A 345 10.96 -17.94 -3.45
CA GLY A 345 12.36 -17.79 -3.86
C GLY A 345 12.92 -16.40 -3.57
N ARG A 346 12.19 -15.35 -3.94
CA ARG A 346 12.55 -13.95 -3.66
C ARG A 346 12.57 -13.68 -2.15
N GLY A 347 11.63 -14.24 -1.40
CA GLY A 347 11.61 -14.17 0.07
C GLY A 347 12.83 -14.85 0.70
N LEU A 348 13.23 -16.02 0.22
CA LEU A 348 14.45 -16.70 0.69
C LEU A 348 15.71 -15.88 0.38
N VAL A 349 15.83 -15.33 -0.84
CA VAL A 349 16.96 -14.47 -1.22
C VAL A 349 17.03 -13.21 -0.36
N ASP A 350 15.90 -12.58 -0.04
CA ASP A 350 15.86 -11.44 0.87
C ASP A 350 16.26 -11.82 2.31
N CYS A 351 15.79 -12.98 2.80
CA CYS A 351 16.20 -13.54 4.09
C CYS A 351 17.72 -13.73 4.15
N LEU A 352 18.30 -14.41 3.14
CA LEU A 352 19.74 -14.63 3.02
C LEU A 352 20.51 -13.31 2.94
N SER A 353 20.04 -12.36 2.14
CA SER A 353 20.66 -11.04 1.98
C SER A 353 20.71 -10.27 3.29
N ARG A 354 19.64 -10.31 4.09
CA ARG A 354 19.57 -9.68 5.42
C ARG A 354 20.54 -10.32 6.41
N MET A 355 20.58 -11.64 6.45
CA MET A 355 21.51 -12.39 7.30
C MET A 355 22.96 -12.11 6.90
N TRP A 356 23.24 -12.06 5.59
CA TRP A 356 24.54 -11.74 5.05
C TRP A 356 24.99 -10.32 5.41
N ASN A 357 24.13 -9.31 5.22
CA ASN A 357 24.44 -7.92 5.56
C ASN A 357 24.76 -7.74 7.05
N ARG A 358 24.06 -8.45 7.94
CA ARG A 358 24.37 -8.46 9.38
C ARG A 358 25.73 -9.09 9.67
N ARG A 359 26.03 -10.26 9.08
CA ARG A 359 27.34 -10.93 9.21
C ARG A 359 28.48 -10.01 8.77
N GLN A 360 28.28 -9.28 7.67
CA GLN A 360 29.24 -8.34 7.14
C GLN A 360 29.50 -7.12 8.03
N ALA A 361 28.53 -6.69 8.84
CA ALA A 361 28.73 -5.61 9.80
C ALA A 361 29.63 -6.03 10.98
N SER A 362 29.71 -7.33 11.27
CA SER A 362 30.40 -7.88 12.45
C SER A 362 31.73 -8.60 12.15
N ALA A 363 32.04 -8.93 10.90
CA ALA A 363 33.15 -9.81 10.56
C ALA A 363 34.01 -9.29 9.40
N ARG A 364 35.30 -9.67 9.40
CA ARG A 364 36.17 -9.52 8.23
C ARG A 364 35.65 -10.38 7.08
N ARG A 365 35.59 -9.77 5.90
CA ARG A 365 35.02 -10.37 4.69
C ARG A 365 36.13 -11.13 3.98
N ARG A 366 36.10 -12.45 3.98
CA ARG A 366 37.07 -13.22 3.19
C ARG A 366 36.51 -13.49 1.81
N ALA A 367 37.33 -13.29 0.79
CA ALA A 367 37.01 -13.69 -0.56
C ALA A 367 38.21 -14.30 -1.29
N SER A 368 37.95 -15.25 -2.17
CA SER A 368 38.95 -15.87 -3.04
C SER A 368 38.77 -15.42 -4.49
N PRO A 369 39.83 -15.06 -5.22
CA PRO A 369 39.74 -14.71 -6.63
C PRO A 369 39.15 -15.82 -7.50
N ILE A 370 38.29 -15.44 -8.45
CA ILE A 370 37.75 -16.36 -9.47
C ILE A 370 38.36 -16.01 -10.82
N ARG A 371 38.94 -17.02 -11.48
CA ARG A 371 39.27 -16.92 -12.90
C ARG A 371 38.06 -17.36 -13.70
N CYS A 372 37.33 -16.39 -14.23
CA CYS A 372 36.18 -16.66 -15.07
C CYS A 372 36.66 -17.18 -16.44
N THR A 373 36.42 -18.46 -16.73
CA THR A 373 36.82 -19.07 -18.00
C THR A 373 35.79 -18.85 -19.08
N GLN A 374 34.50 -18.82 -18.71
CA GLN A 374 33.39 -18.68 -19.65
C GLN A 374 32.15 -18.13 -18.93
N ILE A 375 31.45 -17.20 -19.59
CA ILE A 375 30.11 -16.74 -19.20
C ILE A 375 29.19 -17.05 -20.38
N GLU A 376 28.31 -18.04 -20.24
CA GLU A 376 27.36 -18.41 -21.29
C GLU A 376 26.08 -17.59 -21.19
N ASP A 377 25.66 -17.30 -19.96
CA ASP A 377 24.46 -16.51 -19.66
C ASP A 377 24.46 -15.17 -20.40
N ALA A 378 23.46 -14.95 -21.24
CA ALA A 378 23.40 -13.79 -22.13
C ALA A 378 23.37 -12.47 -21.34
N ARG A 379 22.61 -12.44 -20.23
CA ARG A 379 22.49 -11.26 -19.37
C ARG A 379 23.81 -10.95 -18.65
N CYS A 380 24.45 -11.96 -18.05
CA CYS A 380 25.76 -11.76 -17.41
C CYS A 380 26.81 -11.26 -18.42
N ARG A 381 26.84 -11.81 -19.64
CA ARG A 381 27.74 -11.34 -20.71
C ARG A 381 27.50 -9.88 -21.06
N TYR A 382 26.25 -9.49 -21.28
CA TYR A 382 25.89 -8.11 -21.56
C TYR A 382 26.33 -7.18 -20.43
N TYR A 383 26.04 -7.53 -19.17
CA TYR A 383 26.41 -6.68 -18.03
C TYR A 383 27.92 -6.57 -17.85
N TRP A 384 28.64 -7.68 -18.04
CA TRP A 384 30.10 -7.71 -18.00
C TRP A 384 30.71 -6.77 -19.04
N GLN A 385 30.25 -6.86 -20.29
CA GLN A 385 30.72 -6.00 -21.39
C GLN A 385 30.39 -4.52 -21.14
N ALA A 386 29.18 -4.23 -20.64
CA ALA A 386 28.79 -2.86 -20.29
C ALA A 386 29.68 -2.27 -19.17
N LEU A 387 30.07 -3.08 -18.18
CA LEU A 387 31.04 -2.67 -17.15
C LEU A 387 32.43 -2.43 -17.74
N GLN A 388 32.90 -3.30 -18.64
CA GLN A 388 34.18 -3.12 -19.33
C GLN A 388 34.27 -1.79 -20.09
N LEU A 389 33.15 -1.36 -20.69
CA LEU A 389 33.07 -0.09 -21.42
C LEU A 389 32.99 1.14 -20.50
N THR A 390 32.39 1.02 -19.31
CA THR A 390 32.06 2.17 -18.45
C THR A 390 32.92 2.31 -17.20
N GLY A 391 33.50 1.22 -16.71
CA GLY A 391 34.14 1.11 -15.38
C GLY A 391 35.53 0.47 -15.39
N GLY A 392 36.10 0.17 -16.56
CA GLY A 392 37.38 -0.53 -16.70
C GLY A 392 37.24 -2.04 -16.56
N ASP A 393 38.32 -2.77 -16.27
CA ASP A 393 38.32 -4.23 -16.24
C ASP A 393 37.74 -4.77 -14.91
N PRO A 394 36.51 -5.33 -14.91
CA PRO A 394 35.88 -5.78 -13.68
C PRO A 394 36.53 -7.07 -13.18
N ARG A 395 36.50 -7.30 -11.86
CA ARG A 395 37.03 -8.52 -11.24
C ARG A 395 35.95 -9.26 -10.47
N ILE A 396 36.01 -10.59 -10.49
CA ILE A 396 35.07 -11.46 -9.76
C ILE A 396 35.81 -12.15 -8.62
N VAL A 397 35.22 -12.13 -7.42
CA VAL A 397 35.69 -12.92 -6.29
C VAL A 397 34.54 -13.70 -5.65
N SER A 398 34.84 -14.89 -5.14
CA SER A 398 33.92 -15.73 -4.37
C SER A 398 34.02 -15.37 -2.89
N GLY A 399 32.90 -15.06 -2.25
CA GLY A 399 32.83 -14.93 -0.80
C GLY A 399 32.59 -16.27 -0.11
N GLU A 400 32.75 -16.29 1.21
CA GLU A 400 32.33 -17.44 2.02
C GLU A 400 30.83 -17.75 1.80
N PRO A 401 30.47 -19.00 1.42
CA PRO A 401 29.08 -19.37 1.23
C PRO A 401 28.24 -19.17 2.50
N LEU A 402 26.99 -18.73 2.33
CA LEU A 402 26.04 -18.59 3.44
C LEU A 402 25.08 -19.78 3.41
N PHE A 403 25.19 -20.72 4.37
CA PHE A 403 24.41 -21.98 4.36
C PHE A 403 24.54 -22.75 3.03
N GLY A 404 25.74 -22.74 2.47
CA GLY A 404 26.04 -23.33 1.16
C GLY A 404 25.65 -22.45 -0.04
N PHE A 405 24.93 -21.34 0.16
CA PHE A 405 24.49 -20.49 -0.94
C PHE A 405 25.65 -19.64 -1.47
N PRO A 406 25.78 -19.52 -2.81
CA PRO A 406 26.87 -18.78 -3.43
C PRO A 406 26.81 -17.30 -3.07
N VAL A 407 27.97 -16.76 -2.70
CA VAL A 407 28.20 -15.33 -2.49
C VAL A 407 29.23 -14.87 -3.51
N LEU A 408 28.85 -13.97 -4.42
CA LEU A 408 29.75 -13.46 -5.44
C LEU A 408 29.87 -11.95 -5.37
N TRP A 409 31.08 -11.46 -5.64
CA TRP A 409 31.41 -10.05 -5.65
C TRP A 409 31.99 -9.65 -7.00
N VAL A 410 31.59 -8.47 -7.46
CA VAL A 410 32.12 -7.82 -8.66
C VAL A 410 32.76 -6.51 -8.24
N ASN A 411 34.01 -6.29 -8.65
CA ASN A 411 34.66 -4.99 -8.58
C ASN A 411 34.38 -4.20 -9.86
N SER A 412 34.02 -2.94 -9.69
CA SER A 412 33.94 -1.95 -10.76
C SER A 412 34.48 -0.63 -10.22
N GLY A 413 35.54 -0.10 -10.85
CA GLY A 413 36.29 1.04 -10.32
C GLY A 413 36.81 0.79 -8.90
N SER A 414 36.54 1.72 -7.99
CA SER A 414 36.98 1.64 -6.58
C SER A 414 36.03 0.86 -5.65
N SER A 415 34.90 0.37 -6.17
CA SER A 415 33.83 -0.21 -5.36
C SER A 415 33.63 -1.70 -5.60
N TRP A 416 33.13 -2.39 -4.57
CA TRP A 416 32.76 -3.79 -4.64
C TRP A 416 31.26 -3.97 -4.45
N TYR A 417 30.68 -4.82 -5.28
CA TYR A 417 29.26 -5.09 -5.35
C TYR A 417 29.02 -6.58 -5.18
N GLY A 418 28.38 -6.97 -4.07
CA GLY A 418 28.18 -8.37 -3.74
C GLY A 418 26.72 -8.74 -3.58
N SER A 419 26.45 -10.02 -3.77
CA SER A 419 25.13 -10.61 -3.58
C SER A 419 25.22 -12.08 -3.17
N VAL A 420 24.17 -12.53 -2.49
CA VAL A 420 23.89 -13.94 -2.18
C VAL A 420 22.64 -14.33 -2.95
N GLU A 421 22.66 -15.51 -3.57
CA GLU A 421 21.58 -15.98 -4.44
C GLU A 421 21.42 -17.51 -4.37
N LEU A 422 20.33 -18.03 -4.95
CA LEU A 422 20.06 -19.48 -4.94
C LEU A 422 20.96 -20.27 -5.91
N HIS A 423 21.63 -19.59 -6.84
CA HIS A 423 22.50 -20.20 -7.85
C HIS A 423 23.68 -19.29 -8.21
N ALA A 424 24.83 -19.86 -8.56
CA ALA A 424 26.07 -19.10 -8.79
C ALA A 424 25.95 -18.10 -9.96
N THR A 425 25.35 -18.50 -11.08
CA THR A 425 25.09 -17.57 -12.19
C THR A 425 24.15 -16.44 -11.79
N LEU A 426 23.15 -16.69 -10.94
CA LEU A 426 22.23 -15.65 -10.46
C LEU A 426 22.96 -14.68 -9.51
N ALA A 427 23.82 -15.20 -8.62
CA ALA A 427 24.69 -14.38 -7.78
C ALA A 427 25.58 -13.45 -8.64
N LEU A 428 26.17 -14.00 -9.72
CA LEU A 428 26.98 -13.21 -10.63
C LEU A 428 26.13 -12.13 -11.32
N ARG A 429 24.98 -12.53 -11.89
CA ARG A 429 24.06 -11.62 -12.57
C ARG A 429 23.65 -10.45 -11.68
N ARG A 430 23.26 -10.74 -10.43
CA ARG A 430 22.82 -9.74 -9.45
C ARG A 430 23.96 -8.82 -9.05
N SER A 431 25.16 -9.34 -8.82
CA SER A 431 26.34 -8.52 -8.51
C SER A 431 26.77 -7.62 -9.66
N LEU A 432 26.71 -8.11 -10.92
CA LEU A 432 26.97 -7.30 -12.12
C LEU A 432 25.91 -6.20 -12.29
N GLN A 433 24.63 -6.54 -12.09
CA GLN A 433 23.53 -5.58 -12.15
C GLN A 433 23.69 -4.47 -11.12
N LYS A 434 24.05 -4.81 -9.87
CA LYS A 434 24.35 -3.83 -8.81
C LYS A 434 25.51 -2.91 -9.18
N ALA A 435 26.58 -3.46 -9.75
CA ALA A 435 27.74 -2.70 -10.18
C ALA A 435 27.40 -1.70 -11.30
N LEU A 436 26.57 -2.10 -12.27
CA LEU A 436 26.09 -1.21 -13.33
C LEU A 436 25.17 -0.11 -12.82
N ALA A 437 24.24 -0.48 -11.94
CA ALA A 437 23.31 0.47 -11.32
C ALA A 437 23.98 1.34 -10.23
N ARG A 438 25.23 1.01 -9.84
CA ARG A 438 25.97 1.62 -8.73
C ARG A 438 25.16 1.63 -7.42
N THR A 439 24.45 0.54 -7.17
CA THR A 439 23.62 0.35 -5.97
C THR A 439 24.32 -0.55 -4.96
N ASP A 440 24.11 -0.30 -3.67
CA ASP A 440 24.69 -1.09 -2.57
C ASP A 440 26.23 -1.23 -2.64
N ALA A 441 26.93 -0.17 -3.07
CA ALA A 441 28.39 -0.18 -3.13
C ALA A 441 29.00 -0.33 -1.72
N ALA A 442 29.85 -1.33 -1.52
CA ALA A 442 30.62 -1.45 -0.30
C ALA A 442 31.81 -0.49 -0.32
N ALA A 443 31.86 0.46 0.62
CA ALA A 443 32.96 1.44 0.76
C ALA A 443 34.32 0.79 1.05
N SER A 444 34.32 -0.43 1.62
CA SER A 444 35.49 -1.27 1.78
C SER A 444 35.24 -2.61 1.11
N GLY A 445 36.15 -3.06 0.26
CA GLY A 445 36.07 -4.36 -0.41
C GLY A 445 36.21 -5.54 0.55
N PRO A 446 35.96 -6.77 0.09
CA PRO A 446 36.35 -7.95 0.84
C PRO A 446 37.88 -8.04 0.98
N ASP A 447 38.35 -8.56 2.11
CA ASP A 447 39.74 -8.97 2.30
C ASP A 447 40.01 -10.18 1.38
N ILE A 448 40.72 -9.92 0.29
CA ILE A 448 41.08 -10.95 -0.68
C ILE A 448 42.16 -11.83 -0.06
N VAL A 449 41.83 -13.10 0.14
CA VAL A 449 42.77 -14.12 0.64
C VAL A 449 43.49 -14.70 -0.58
N SER A 450 44.78 -14.38 -0.73
CA SER A 450 45.60 -14.78 -1.88
C SER A 450 46.02 -16.26 -1.91
N GLU A 451 45.63 -17.07 -0.92
CA GLU A 451 46.29 -18.37 -0.66
C GLU A 451 45.71 -19.63 -1.32
N PRO A 452 44.50 -19.69 -1.90
CA PRO A 452 44.23 -20.71 -2.90
C PRO A 452 44.48 -20.17 -4.33
N PRO A 453 44.89 -21.04 -5.27
CA PRO A 453 44.99 -20.68 -6.68
C PRO A 453 43.64 -20.19 -7.20
N GLU A 454 43.65 -19.23 -8.14
CA GLU A 454 42.44 -18.73 -8.79
C GLU A 454 41.56 -19.89 -9.26
N GLN A 455 40.34 -19.96 -8.73
CA GLN A 455 39.44 -21.04 -9.08
C GLN A 455 38.87 -20.78 -10.47
N ALA A 456 39.11 -21.70 -11.40
CA ALA A 456 38.52 -21.63 -12.73
C ALA A 456 37.02 -21.99 -12.63
N VAL A 457 36.15 -21.02 -12.96
CA VAL A 457 34.69 -21.20 -12.89
C VAL A 457 34.07 -20.82 -14.23
N ALA A 458 33.16 -21.67 -14.71
CA ALA A 458 32.29 -21.41 -15.84
C ALA A 458 30.87 -21.11 -15.35
N PHE A 459 30.27 -20.04 -15.86
CA PHE A 459 28.90 -19.64 -15.53
C PHE A 459 27.97 -20.02 -16.69
N GLY A 460 27.24 -21.12 -16.50
CA GLY A 460 26.25 -21.62 -17.46
C GLY A 460 24.97 -20.76 -17.51
N GLY A 461 24.24 -20.86 -18.61
CA GLY A 461 22.94 -20.19 -18.78
C GLY A 461 21.86 -20.73 -17.83
N VAL A 462 21.00 -19.83 -17.32
CA VAL A 462 19.94 -20.18 -16.36
C VAL A 462 18.53 -19.96 -16.89
N GLU A 463 18.37 -19.64 -18.18
CA GLU A 463 17.07 -19.36 -18.82
C GLU A 463 16.13 -20.56 -18.81
N SER A 464 16.65 -21.78 -18.70
CA SER A 464 15.87 -23.02 -18.59
C SER A 464 15.49 -23.41 -17.15
N LEU A 465 16.01 -22.70 -16.14
CA LEU A 465 15.74 -23.01 -14.73
C LEU A 465 14.45 -22.33 -14.27
N THR A 466 13.45 -23.13 -13.91
CA THR A 466 12.21 -22.61 -13.32
C THR A 466 12.42 -22.19 -11.86
N HIS A 467 11.62 -21.24 -11.38
CA HIS A 467 11.63 -20.83 -9.97
C HIS A 467 11.41 -22.02 -9.02
N ALA A 468 10.50 -22.93 -9.37
CA ALA A 468 10.25 -24.16 -8.62
C ALA A 468 11.47 -25.09 -8.55
N ALA A 469 12.23 -25.24 -9.65
CA ALA A 469 13.44 -26.05 -9.65
C ALA A 469 14.55 -25.44 -8.77
N LEU A 470 14.75 -24.12 -8.87
CA LEU A 470 15.69 -23.38 -8.04
C LEU A 470 15.35 -23.50 -6.55
N LEU A 471 14.07 -23.29 -6.21
CA LEU A 471 13.61 -23.34 -4.82
C LEU A 471 13.73 -24.75 -4.23
N ARG A 472 13.38 -25.80 -4.98
CA ARG A 472 13.60 -27.20 -4.55
C ARG A 472 15.07 -27.52 -4.33
N SER A 473 15.97 -26.97 -5.14
CA SER A 473 17.41 -27.10 -4.91
C SER A 473 17.84 -26.38 -3.63
N ALA A 474 17.31 -25.18 -3.39
CA ALA A 474 17.62 -24.38 -2.22
C ALA A 474 17.16 -25.04 -0.90
N VAL A 475 15.96 -25.64 -0.89
CA VAL A 475 15.45 -26.37 0.29
C VAL A 475 16.34 -27.57 0.63
N ARG A 476 16.69 -28.40 -0.35
CA ARG A 476 17.60 -29.54 -0.14
C ARG A 476 18.97 -29.10 0.40
N GLN A 477 19.44 -27.94 -0.05
CA GLN A 477 20.71 -27.39 0.44
C GLN A 477 20.61 -26.93 1.90
N LEU A 478 19.50 -26.28 2.29
CA LEU A 478 19.24 -25.91 3.68
C LEU A 478 19.22 -27.17 4.57
N GLU A 479 18.50 -28.20 4.17
CA GLU A 479 18.42 -29.49 4.88
C GLU A 479 19.80 -30.11 5.08
N HIS A 480 20.65 -30.11 4.04
CA HIS A 480 22.02 -30.61 4.15
C HIS A 480 22.90 -29.83 5.14
N THR A 481 22.53 -28.59 5.46
CA THR A 481 23.20 -27.75 6.46
C THR A 481 22.52 -27.75 7.83
N GLY A 482 21.54 -28.64 8.06
CA GLY A 482 20.77 -28.74 9.29
C GLY A 482 19.78 -27.58 9.51
N LYS A 483 19.39 -26.91 8.42
CA LYS A 483 18.44 -25.79 8.42
C LYS A 483 17.14 -26.21 7.76
N ARG A 484 16.05 -25.53 8.14
CA ARG A 484 14.74 -25.68 7.49
C ARG A 484 14.21 -24.36 6.97
N LEU A 485 13.38 -24.43 5.94
CA LEU A 485 12.63 -23.30 5.41
C LEU A 485 11.28 -23.19 6.13
N GLU A 486 11.00 -22.05 6.74
CA GLU A 486 9.69 -21.71 7.29
C GLU A 486 8.97 -20.76 6.33
N LEU A 487 7.75 -21.11 5.94
CA LEU A 487 6.96 -20.37 4.97
C LEU A 487 5.65 -19.90 5.59
N PHE A 488 5.31 -18.66 5.32
CA PHE A 488 4.10 -18.01 5.79
C PHE A 488 3.41 -17.35 4.61
N ASP A 489 2.17 -17.75 4.35
CA ASP A 489 1.35 -17.15 3.32
C ASP A 489 0.83 -15.79 3.79
N LEU A 490 1.19 -14.74 3.05
CA LEU A 490 0.76 -13.36 3.29
C LEU A 490 -0.25 -12.89 2.23
N ARG A 491 -0.79 -13.79 1.39
CA ARG A 491 -1.86 -13.44 0.47
C ARG A 491 -3.04 -12.89 1.25
N ASN A 492 -3.47 -11.70 0.85
CA ASN A 492 -4.65 -11.10 1.43
C ASN A 492 -5.38 -10.30 0.35
N GLU A 493 -6.46 -10.90 -0.15
CA GLU A 493 -7.33 -10.30 -1.15
C GLU A 493 -8.16 -9.15 -0.57
N SER A 494 -8.28 -9.06 0.76
CA SER A 494 -9.12 -8.07 1.44
C SER A 494 -8.67 -6.63 1.19
N TYR A 495 -7.37 -6.39 0.96
CA TYR A 495 -6.84 -5.03 0.80
C TYR A 495 -5.98 -4.79 -0.46
N LEU A 496 -5.56 -5.84 -1.17
CA LEU A 496 -4.91 -5.73 -2.48
C LEU A 496 -5.80 -6.16 -3.65
N GLY A 497 -6.99 -6.72 -3.35
CA GLY A 497 -7.89 -7.31 -4.32
C GLY A 497 -7.38 -8.64 -4.88
N THR A 498 -8.16 -9.23 -5.78
CA THR A 498 -7.72 -10.38 -6.59
C THR A 498 -6.76 -9.90 -7.66
N GLY A 499 -5.48 -10.24 -7.53
CA GLY A 499 -4.43 -9.86 -8.46
C GLY A 499 -3.53 -11.04 -8.81
N PRO A 500 -2.67 -10.89 -9.84
CA PRO A 500 -1.74 -11.94 -10.24
C PRO A 500 -0.59 -12.14 -9.24
N PHE A 501 -0.55 -11.36 -8.15
CA PHE A 501 0.56 -11.35 -7.22
C PHE A 501 0.26 -12.15 -5.96
N VAL A 502 1.25 -12.91 -5.52
CA VAL A 502 1.25 -13.60 -4.24
C VAL A 502 2.44 -13.11 -3.41
N THR A 503 2.25 -13.02 -2.09
CA THR A 503 3.29 -12.56 -1.17
C THR A 503 3.53 -13.61 -0.10
N TYR A 504 4.80 -13.91 0.17
CA TYR A 504 5.21 -14.86 1.21
C TYR A 504 6.23 -14.23 2.15
N ALA A 505 6.10 -14.56 3.43
CA ALA A 505 7.15 -14.40 4.42
C ALA A 505 7.95 -15.71 4.54
N VAL A 506 9.26 -15.58 4.58
CA VAL A 506 10.20 -16.69 4.58
C VAL A 506 11.19 -16.51 5.73
N ALA A 507 11.40 -17.56 6.52
CA ALA A 507 12.44 -17.57 7.55
C ALA A 507 13.26 -18.87 7.47
N ILE A 508 14.49 -18.83 7.99
CA ILE A 508 15.36 -20.00 8.10
C ILE A 508 15.42 -20.41 9.58
N GLY A 509 14.95 -21.61 9.88
CA GLY A 509 14.96 -22.22 11.22
C GLY A 509 16.01 -23.32 11.35
N GLU A 510 16.21 -23.82 12.58
CA GLU A 510 17.01 -25.02 12.87
C GLU A 510 16.16 -26.30 12.74
N GLU A 511 16.75 -27.43 12.37
CA GLU A 511 16.09 -28.73 12.55
C GLU A 511 15.84 -29.01 14.05
N GLY A 512 14.59 -29.27 14.45
CA GLY A 512 14.23 -29.73 15.80
C GLY A 512 13.77 -28.68 16.82
N SER A 513 13.68 -27.39 16.48
CA SER A 513 12.97 -26.41 17.34
C SER A 513 11.49 -26.33 16.95
N PRO A 514 10.53 -26.39 17.89
CA PRO A 514 9.10 -26.30 17.57
C PRO A 514 8.71 -24.99 16.89
#